data_AF-A0A522XK46-F1
#
_entry.id   AF-A0A522XK46-F1
#
_cell.length_a   1.000
_cell.length_b   1.000
_cell.length_c   1.000
_cell.angle_alpha   90.00
_cell.angle_beta   90.00
_cell.angle_gamma   90.00
#
_symmetry.space_group_name_H-M   'P 1'
#
loop_
_entity.id
_entity.type
_entity.pdbx_description
1 polymer ?
#
loop_
_entity_poly.entity_id
_entity_poly.type
_entity_poly.pdbx_seq_one_letter_code
_entity_poly.pdbx_strand_id
1 'polypeptide(L)'
;MNAHFPLAPRYRLDDEQPWLRGIDPNRRYWLWVNGDQDWCTTVPGLSPADFDHFKQTILRFRGLQPGDSLELGRIVDAPRIYCISSNCYAIATTYKNAPVWHLFDHETLESLLMTAHPDWQCSAKDVDLGREWMEQMFLHSVAV
;
A
#
# COMPACT_ATOMS: atom_id res chain seq x y z
N MET A 1 7.90 7.22 -28.69
CA MET A 1 8.74 8.07 -27.81
C MET A 1 8.99 7.28 -26.54
N ASN A 2 10.23 6.84 -26.30
CA ASN A 2 10.60 6.19 -25.05
C ASN A 2 10.75 7.26 -23.96
N ALA A 3 9.65 7.51 -23.25
CA ALA A 3 9.69 8.29 -22.03
C ALA A 3 10.31 7.42 -20.93
N HIS A 4 11.64 7.35 -20.89
CA HIS A 4 12.34 6.90 -19.70
C HIS A 4 12.18 7.98 -18.64
N PHE A 5 11.06 7.92 -17.91
CA PHE A 5 10.90 8.66 -16.68
C PHE A 5 11.91 8.07 -15.70
N PRO A 6 12.88 8.84 -15.16
CA PRO A 6 13.75 8.36 -14.11
C PRO A 6 12.87 8.20 -12.88
N LEU A 7 12.36 6.99 -12.67
CA LEU A 7 11.46 6.69 -11.58
C LEU A 7 12.28 6.52 -10.32
N ALA A 8 11.93 7.31 -9.31
CA ALA A 8 12.17 6.97 -7.92
C ALA A 8 11.92 5.47 -7.69
N PRO A 9 12.64 4.80 -6.77
CA PRO A 9 12.56 3.35 -6.61
C PRO A 9 11.10 2.90 -6.52
N ARG A 10 10.73 2.01 -7.44
CA ARG A 10 9.42 1.39 -7.48
C ARG A 10 9.53 0.06 -6.75
N TYR A 11 8.57 -0.22 -5.90
CA TYR A 11 8.45 -1.50 -5.23
C TYR A 11 8.04 -2.57 -6.22
N ARG A 12 8.86 -3.62 -6.31
CA ARG A 12 8.62 -4.78 -7.16
C ARG A 12 8.80 -6.08 -6.39
N LEU A 13 7.99 -7.09 -6.68
CA LEU A 13 8.07 -8.39 -5.99
C LEU A 13 9.42 -9.10 -6.21
N ASP A 14 10.11 -8.79 -7.31
CA ASP A 14 11.43 -9.33 -7.68
C ASP A 14 12.62 -8.49 -7.19
N ASP A 15 12.38 -7.45 -6.38
CA ASP A 15 13.47 -6.62 -5.83
C ASP A 15 14.40 -7.42 -4.90
N GLU A 16 15.71 -7.27 -5.10
CA GLU A 16 16.73 -7.92 -4.27
C GLU A 16 16.75 -7.41 -2.82
N GLN A 17 16.41 -6.13 -2.63
CA GLN A 17 16.24 -5.54 -1.31
C GLN A 17 14.77 -5.65 -0.90
N PRO A 18 14.48 -6.29 0.25
CA PRO A 18 13.11 -6.41 0.70
C PRO A 18 12.62 -5.00 1.07
N TRP A 19 11.56 -4.53 0.41
CA TRP A 19 10.88 -3.26 0.69
C TRP A 19 9.57 -3.46 1.48
N LEU A 20 9.02 -4.68 1.49
CA LEU A 20 7.85 -5.09 2.25
C LEU A 20 8.28 -5.76 3.56
N ARG A 21 8.03 -5.10 4.69
CA ARG A 21 8.24 -5.68 6.02
C ARG A 21 7.22 -6.75 6.37
N GLY A 22 5.96 -6.50 6.01
CA GLY A 22 4.85 -7.41 6.29
C GLY A 22 3.50 -6.74 6.07
N ILE A 23 2.43 -7.51 6.30
CA ILE A 23 1.04 -7.06 6.18
C ILE A 23 0.34 -7.39 7.48
N ASP A 24 -0.11 -6.36 8.19
CA ASP A 24 -0.70 -6.54 9.52
C ASP A 24 -2.17 -7.03 9.45
N PRO A 25 -2.79 -7.42 10.58
CA PRO A 25 -4.18 -7.87 10.60
C PRO A 25 -5.21 -6.83 10.13
N ASN A 26 -4.87 -5.54 10.16
CA ASN A 26 -5.71 -4.45 9.63
C ASN A 26 -5.47 -4.21 8.13
N ARG A 27 -4.71 -5.09 7.47
CA ARG A 27 -4.34 -5.03 6.06
C ARG A 27 -3.56 -3.76 5.72
N ARG A 28 -2.75 -3.25 6.65
CA ARG A 28 -1.77 -2.20 6.33
C ARG A 28 -0.51 -2.86 5.79
N TYR A 29 0.04 -2.29 4.73
CA TYR A 29 1.31 -2.71 4.15
C TYR A 29 2.42 -1.94 4.83
N TRP A 30 3.35 -2.64 5.47
CA TRP A 30 4.48 -2.06 6.15
C TRP A 30 5.66 -1.98 5.20
N LEU A 31 6.05 -0.76 4.84
CA LEU A 31 7.00 -0.50 3.77
C LEU A 31 8.26 0.16 4.32
N TRP A 32 9.43 -0.33 3.93
CA TRP A 32 10.69 0.39 4.06
C TRP A 32 10.78 1.41 2.91
N VAL A 33 10.83 2.70 3.25
CA VAL A 33 10.87 3.78 2.27
C VAL A 33 12.16 3.67 1.47
N ASN A 34 12.05 3.50 0.15
CA ASN A 34 13.21 3.30 -0.74
C ASN A 34 14.16 2.14 -0.32
N GLY A 35 13.65 1.14 0.42
CA GLY A 35 14.46 0.03 0.94
C GLY A 35 15.25 0.33 2.22
N ASP A 36 15.14 1.54 2.78
CA ASP A 36 15.82 1.91 4.03
C ASP A 36 15.10 1.32 5.25
N GLN A 37 15.78 0.41 5.96
CA GLN A 37 15.22 -0.30 7.11
C GLN A 37 14.99 0.60 8.33
N ASP A 38 15.67 1.75 8.40
CA ASP A 38 15.43 2.73 9.46
C ASP A 38 14.14 3.52 9.22
N TRP A 39 13.63 3.52 7.98
CA TRP A 39 12.48 4.33 7.55
C TRP A 39 11.29 3.46 7.18
N CYS A 40 10.59 2.97 8.20
CA CYS A 40 9.37 2.19 8.01
C CYS A 40 8.11 3.07 8.08
N THR A 41 7.19 2.89 7.13
CA THR A 41 5.87 3.55 7.10
C THR A 41 4.77 2.54 6.78
N THR A 42 3.51 2.94 6.95
CA THR A 42 2.35 2.10 6.61
C THR A 42 1.52 2.71 5.50
N VAL A 43 1.08 1.87 4.56
CA VAL A 43 0.08 2.21 3.55
C VAL A 43 -1.19 1.41 3.87
N PRO A 44 -2.36 2.05 4.04
CA PRO A 44 -3.59 1.29 4.24
C PRO A 44 -3.95 0.52 2.98
N GLY A 45 -4.21 -0.78 3.12
CA GLY A 45 -4.65 -1.64 2.04
C GLY A 45 -6.15 -1.57 1.78
N LEU A 46 -6.61 -2.44 0.88
CA LEU A 46 -8.03 -2.55 0.53
C LEU A 46 -8.82 -3.15 1.71
N SER A 47 -9.87 -2.44 2.14
CA SER A 47 -10.80 -2.89 3.18
C SER A 47 -12.22 -2.98 2.60
N PRO A 48 -12.55 -4.09 1.92
CA PRO A 48 -13.83 -4.27 1.28
C PRO A 48 -14.92 -4.59 2.32
N ALA A 49 -16.16 -4.20 2.02
CA ALA A 49 -17.30 -4.42 2.92
C ALA A 49 -17.80 -5.87 2.85
N ASP A 50 -17.64 -6.49 1.69
CA ASP A 50 -18.02 -7.86 1.38
C ASP A 50 -17.19 -8.36 0.18
N PHE A 51 -17.38 -9.63 -0.19
CA PHE A 51 -16.64 -10.25 -1.28
C PHE A 51 -16.96 -9.68 -2.67
N ASP A 52 -18.19 -9.19 -2.89
CA ASP A 52 -18.53 -8.58 -4.17
C ASP A 52 -17.82 -7.23 -4.32
N HIS A 53 -17.81 -6.40 -3.27
CA HIS A 53 -17.03 -5.17 -3.22
C HIS A 53 -15.54 -5.43 -3.49
N PHE A 54 -14.96 -6.47 -2.87
CA PHE A 54 -13.59 -6.89 -3.18
C PHE A 54 -13.41 -7.16 -4.68
N LYS A 55 -14.24 -8.02 -5.26
CA LYS A 55 -14.16 -8.41 -6.68
C LYS A 55 -14.31 -7.20 -7.61
N GLN A 56 -15.30 -6.34 -7.36
CA GLN A 56 -15.52 -5.14 -8.17
C GLN A 56 -14.33 -4.18 -8.08
N THR A 57 -13.72 -4.02 -6.91
CA THR A 57 -12.54 -3.17 -6.75
C THR A 57 -11.32 -3.72 -7.51
N ILE A 58 -11.08 -5.03 -7.48
CA ILE A 58 -10.00 -5.65 -8.27
C ILE A 58 -10.25 -5.49 -9.77
N LEU A 59 -11.50 -5.69 -10.25
CA LEU A 59 -11.84 -5.47 -11.65
C LEU A 59 -11.64 -4.02 -12.09
N ARG A 60 -12.02 -3.06 -11.24
CA ARG A 60 -11.79 -1.62 -11.49
C ARG A 60 -10.30 -1.31 -11.53
N PHE A 61 -9.51 -1.83 -10.60
CA PHE A 61 -8.06 -1.66 -10.59
C PHE A 61 -7.42 -2.13 -11.90
N ARG A 62 -7.76 -3.33 -12.37
CA ARG A 62 -7.29 -3.90 -13.65
C ARG A 62 -7.68 -3.07 -14.87
N GLY A 63 -8.77 -2.29 -14.77
CA GLY A 63 -9.28 -1.45 -15.84
C GLY A 63 -8.70 -0.02 -15.88
N LEU A 64 -7.94 0.40 -14.85
CA LEU A 64 -7.43 1.77 -14.76
C LEU A 64 -6.54 2.14 -15.94
N GLN A 65 -6.82 3.29 -16.55
CA GLN A 65 -5.98 3.91 -17.57
C GLN A 65 -5.07 4.99 -16.96
N PRO A 66 -3.95 5.35 -17.61
CA PRO A 66 -3.12 6.46 -17.15
C PRO A 66 -3.93 7.75 -16.95
N GLY A 67 -3.82 8.34 -15.76
CA GLY A 67 -4.61 9.49 -15.31
C GLY A 67 -5.80 9.13 -14.43
N ASP A 68 -6.26 7.87 -14.42
CA ASP A 68 -7.35 7.42 -13.57
C ASP A 68 -6.90 7.26 -12.11
N SER A 69 -7.88 7.22 -11.21
CA SER A 69 -7.67 6.91 -9.80
C SER A 69 -8.74 5.98 -9.23
N LEU A 70 -8.41 5.30 -8.14
CA LEU A 70 -9.28 4.37 -7.43
C LEU A 70 -9.14 4.56 -5.92
N GLU A 71 -10.25 4.79 -5.23
CA GLU A 71 -10.30 4.83 -3.76
C GLU A 71 -10.33 3.42 -3.16
N LEU A 72 -9.53 3.18 -2.12
CA LEU A 72 -9.34 1.87 -1.49
C LEU A 72 -10.24 1.58 -0.28
N GLY A 73 -11.22 2.44 0.02
CA GLY A 73 -12.08 2.26 1.18
C GLY A 73 -13.24 3.23 1.24
N ARG A 74 -14.06 3.06 2.28
CA ARG A 74 -15.27 3.87 2.52
C ARG A 74 -15.09 4.95 3.59
N ILE A 75 -13.92 5.03 4.23
CA ILE A 75 -13.64 5.98 5.31
C ILE A 75 -13.24 7.33 4.68
N VAL A 76 -13.56 8.42 5.37
CA VAL A 76 -13.02 9.76 5.04
C VAL A 76 -11.50 9.67 4.94
N ASP A 77 -10.92 10.24 3.88
CA ASP A 77 -9.48 10.18 3.56
C ASP A 77 -8.94 8.78 3.24
N ALA A 78 -9.79 7.89 2.69
CA ALA A 78 -9.30 6.61 2.16
C ALA A 78 -8.17 6.83 1.14
N PRO A 79 -7.09 6.02 1.20
CA PRO A 79 -6.00 6.16 0.27
C PRO A 79 -6.48 5.92 -1.17
N ARG A 80 -5.93 6.70 -2.08
CA ARG A 80 -6.18 6.60 -3.52
C ARG A 80 -5.00 5.96 -4.21
N ILE A 81 -5.30 5.00 -5.09
CA ILE A 81 -4.38 4.56 -6.13
C ILE A 81 -4.49 5.55 -7.29
N TYR A 82 -3.35 6.02 -7.78
CA TYR A 82 -3.24 6.80 -9.00
C TYR A 82 -2.55 5.97 -10.07
N CYS A 83 -3.17 5.82 -11.24
CA CYS A 83 -2.54 5.19 -12.39
C CYS A 83 -1.68 6.25 -13.11
N ILE A 84 -0.37 6.25 -12.87
CA ILE A 84 0.55 7.23 -13.45
C ILE A 84 0.86 6.87 -14.91
N SER A 85 1.04 5.57 -15.18
CA SER A 85 1.24 5.01 -16.51
C SER A 85 0.86 3.53 -16.55
N SER A 86 0.93 2.89 -17.71
CA SER A 86 0.47 1.51 -17.96
C SER A 86 1.08 0.43 -17.06
N ASN A 87 2.14 0.72 -16.31
CA ASN A 87 2.72 -0.17 -15.31
C ASN A 87 3.36 0.61 -14.15
N CYS A 88 2.72 1.72 -13.76
CA CYS A 88 3.19 2.55 -12.65
C CYS A 88 1.99 3.11 -11.91
N TYR A 89 1.84 2.66 -10.67
CA TYR A 89 0.78 3.08 -9.77
C TYR A 89 1.38 3.77 -8.57
N ALA A 90 0.66 4.73 -8.01
CA ALA A 90 1.09 5.43 -6.81
C ALA A 90 0.03 5.43 -5.73
N ILE A 91 0.48 5.34 -4.48
CA ILE A 91 -0.32 5.67 -3.31
C ILE A 91 0.39 6.79 -2.55
N ALA A 92 -0.30 7.90 -2.36
CA ALA A 92 0.22 9.06 -1.64
C ALA A 92 -0.02 8.90 -0.13
N THR A 93 1.01 9.16 0.66
CA THR A 93 0.99 9.13 2.13
C THR A 93 1.84 10.27 2.69
N THR A 94 2.04 10.26 4.01
CA THR A 94 3.02 11.12 4.67
C THR A 94 3.96 10.29 5.54
N TYR A 95 5.23 10.69 5.62
CA TYR A 95 6.21 10.14 6.54
C TYR A 95 6.93 11.29 7.24
N LYS A 96 6.88 11.36 8.58
CA LYS A 96 7.41 12.49 9.37
C LYS A 96 6.95 13.86 8.84
N ASN A 97 5.66 13.99 8.50
CA ASN A 97 5.03 15.18 7.90
C ASN A 97 5.53 15.58 6.49
N ALA A 98 6.40 14.79 5.87
CA ALA A 98 6.77 14.96 4.46
C ALA A 98 5.83 14.15 3.57
N PRO A 99 5.35 14.70 2.43
CA PRO A 99 4.56 13.95 1.48
C PRO A 99 5.42 12.87 0.80
N VAL A 100 4.90 11.65 0.73
CA VAL A 100 5.57 10.51 0.11
C VAL A 100 4.65 9.86 -0.91
N TRP A 101 5.21 9.48 -2.06
CA TRP A 101 4.53 8.74 -3.11
C TRP A 101 5.17 7.36 -3.20
N HIS A 102 4.44 6.33 -2.77
CA HIS A 102 4.87 4.95 -2.89
C HIS A 102 4.51 4.45 -4.29
N LEU A 103 5.52 4.07 -5.07
CA LEU A 103 5.35 3.65 -6.45
C LEU A 103 5.42 2.13 -6.55
N PHE A 104 4.50 1.54 -7.30
CA PHE A 104 4.38 0.11 -7.52
C PHE A 104 4.23 -0.18 -9.01
N ASP A 105 4.71 -1.34 -9.45
CA ASP A 105 4.23 -1.92 -10.71
C ASP A 105 2.86 -2.59 -10.51
N HIS A 106 2.24 -3.01 -11.62
CA HIS A 106 0.90 -3.61 -11.62
C HIS A 106 0.86 -4.86 -10.74
N GLU A 107 1.78 -5.80 -11.00
CA GLU A 107 1.80 -7.11 -10.35
C GLU A 107 1.97 -6.98 -8.83
N THR A 108 2.84 -6.08 -8.40
CA THR A 108 3.10 -5.81 -6.99
C THR A 108 1.87 -5.25 -6.31
N LEU A 109 1.27 -4.20 -6.87
CA LEU A 109 0.11 -3.57 -6.26
C LEU A 109 -1.11 -4.50 -6.29
N GLU A 110 -1.31 -5.25 -7.37
CA GLU A 110 -2.37 -6.25 -7.43
C GLU A 110 -2.20 -7.32 -6.35
N SER A 111 -0.99 -7.86 -6.19
CA SER A 111 -0.70 -8.87 -5.16
C SER A 111 -0.99 -8.35 -3.75
N LEU A 112 -0.64 -7.10 -3.48
CA LEU A 112 -1.00 -6.44 -2.22
C LEU A 112 -2.53 -6.34 -2.07
N LEU A 113 -3.25 -5.86 -3.09
CA LEU A 113 -4.72 -5.75 -3.04
C LEU A 113 -5.41 -7.11 -2.87
N MET A 114 -4.86 -8.18 -3.46
CA MET A 114 -5.37 -9.54 -3.31
C MET A 114 -5.28 -10.05 -1.88
N THR A 115 -4.42 -9.46 -1.03
CA THR A 115 -4.42 -9.78 0.40
C THR A 115 -5.72 -9.40 1.09
N ALA A 116 -6.59 -8.58 0.48
CA ALA A 116 -7.93 -8.26 0.99
C ALA A 116 -8.95 -9.40 0.87
N HIS A 117 -8.59 -10.51 0.21
CA HIS A 117 -9.44 -11.69 0.11
C HIS A 117 -9.86 -12.23 1.50
N PRO A 118 -11.10 -12.74 1.67
CA PRO A 118 -11.56 -13.30 2.95
C PRO A 118 -10.71 -14.47 3.47
N ASP A 119 -10.23 -15.32 2.56
CA ASP A 119 -9.41 -16.48 2.92
C ASP A 119 -7.94 -16.15 3.20
N TRP A 120 -7.52 -14.90 2.97
CA TRP A 120 -6.15 -14.50 3.30
C TRP A 120 -5.99 -14.41 4.82
N GLN A 121 -4.93 -15.03 5.33
CA GLN A 121 -4.61 -15.03 6.75
C GLN A 121 -3.29 -14.32 6.98
N CYS A 122 -3.29 -13.39 7.95
CA CYS A 122 -2.08 -12.75 8.44
C CYS A 122 -1.14 -13.80 9.01
N SER A 123 0.14 -13.74 8.64
CA SER A 123 1.13 -14.67 9.17
C SER A 123 1.39 -14.37 10.65
N ALA A 124 1.77 -15.39 11.44
CA ALA A 124 1.98 -15.24 12.88
C ALA A 124 3.02 -14.17 13.23
N LYS A 125 4.05 -14.03 12.39
CA LYS A 125 5.13 -13.02 12.52
C LYS A 125 4.66 -11.59 12.21
N ASP A 126 3.60 -11.43 11.41
CA ASP A 126 3.06 -10.11 11.05
C ASP A 126 1.96 -9.62 12.00
N VAL A 127 1.43 -10.50 12.87
CA VAL A 127 0.44 -10.12 13.88
C VAL A 127 0.97 -9.04 14.82
N ASP A 128 2.26 -9.12 15.18
CA ASP A 128 2.88 -8.18 16.10
C ASP A 128 3.10 -6.79 15.48
N LEU A 129 3.14 -6.68 14.14
CA LEU A 129 3.16 -5.38 13.47
C LEU A 129 1.93 -4.55 13.84
N GLY A 130 0.76 -5.18 13.91
CA GLY A 130 -0.47 -4.51 14.33
C GLY A 130 -0.37 -3.94 15.75
N ARG A 131 0.36 -4.60 16.66
CA ARG A 131 0.60 -4.10 18.02
C ARG A 131 1.55 -2.91 18.02
N GLU A 132 2.65 -3.00 17.27
CA GLU A 132 3.62 -1.90 17.13
C GLU A 132 2.93 -0.62 16.64
N TRP A 133 2.01 -0.72 15.68
CA TRP A 133 1.25 0.44 15.21
C TRP A 133 0.38 1.07 16.30
N MET A 134 -0.34 0.24 17.07
CA MET A 134 -1.17 0.74 18.17
C MET A 134 -0.33 1.45 19.23
N GLU A 135 0.84 0.91 19.57
CA GLU A 135 1.78 1.52 20.50
C GLU A 135 2.31 2.86 19.97
N GLN A 136 2.70 2.93 18.69
CA GLN A 136 3.14 4.17 18.05
C GLN A 136 2.04 5.24 18.06
N MET A 137 0.79 4.87 17.72
CA MET A 137 -0.36 5.78 17.75
C MET A 137 -0.65 6.28 19.17
N PHE A 138 -0.58 5.39 20.16
CA PHE A 138 -0.80 5.77 21.56
C PHE A 138 0.27 6.77 22.03
N LEU A 139 1.55 6.49 21.80
CA LEU A 139 2.65 7.41 22.14
C LEU A 139 2.49 8.76 21.44
N HIS A 140 2.08 8.76 20.16
CA HIS A 140 1.82 9.99 19.42
C HIS A 140 0.63 10.77 20.00
N SER A 141 -0.45 10.10 20.40
CA SER A 141 -1.63 10.75 21.00
C SER A 141 -1.37 11.35 22.38
N VAL A 142 -0.39 10.84 23.12
CA VAL A 142 -0.02 11.32 24.46
C VAL A 142 1.01 12.45 24.38
N ALA A 143 1.73 12.56 23.25
CA ALA A 143 2.74 13.59 23.00
C ALA A 143 2.19 14.88 22.38
N VAL A 144 0.89 14.94 22.07
CA VAL A 144 0.17 16.11 21.53
C VAL A 144 -0.57 16.84 22.65
#